data_AF-A0A6F8YII0-F1
#
_entry.id   AF-A0A6F8YII0-F1
#
_cell.length_a   1.000
_cell.length_b   1.000
_cell.length_c   1.000
_cell.angle_alpha   90.00
_cell.angle_beta   90.00
_cell.angle_gamma   90.00
#
_symmetry.space_group_name_H-M   'P 1'
#
loop_
_entity.id
_entity.type
_entity.pdbx_description
1 polymer ?
#
loop_
_entity_poly.entity_id
_entity_poly.type
_entity_poly.pdbx_seq_one_letter_code
_entity_poly.pdbx_strand_id
1 'polypeptide(L)'
;MSDLAGQVREGYAFDGAALDLGALVVDGRGDPGAKVRIPLAMLNRHGLVAGATGTGKTKTLQVMAEQLSAAGVPVFLADVKGDVSGMSVPGAANEKVTARAAEIGQDWQPAAYPVEFYALGGHGTGIPVRATVTSFGPLLLSKVLGLSDVQSSSLNLIFHFADANGLPLLDIKDLRSVIQYLVSGEGAEQLRSLGGLSKQTAGVLLRELVAFSDAGTSSRTCPRSATSTSRSWCSSSTRRTCSSRTRRRTSWRRSRRPCG
;
A
#
# COMPACT_ATOMS: atom_id res chain seq x y z
N MET A 1 -23.85 32.56 -28.74
CA MET A 1 -22.83 31.65 -28.18
C MET A 1 -22.80 31.90 -26.69
N SER A 2 -23.12 30.89 -25.88
CA SER A 2 -23.24 31.01 -24.43
C SER A 2 -21.92 31.47 -23.81
N ASP A 3 -21.98 32.34 -22.81
CA ASP A 3 -20.84 32.67 -21.96
C ASP A 3 -20.49 31.46 -21.08
N LEU A 4 -19.84 30.46 -21.68
CA LEU A 4 -19.41 29.24 -21.00
C LEU A 4 -18.49 29.56 -19.81
N ALA A 5 -17.63 30.57 -19.98
CA ALA A 5 -16.75 31.05 -18.92
C ALA A 5 -17.56 31.61 -17.73
N GLY A 6 -18.64 32.36 -17.99
CA GLY A 6 -19.59 32.82 -16.98
C GLY A 6 -20.27 31.68 -16.23
N GLN A 7 -20.75 30.67 -16.97
CA GLN A 7 -21.36 29.48 -16.37
C GLN A 7 -20.38 28.69 -15.50
N VAL A 8 -19.13 28.56 -15.92
CA VAL A 8 -18.09 27.89 -15.12
C VAL A 8 -17.73 28.71 -13.89
N ARG A 9 -17.56 30.04 -14.02
CA ARG A 9 -17.31 30.92 -12.87
C ARG A 9 -18.40 30.78 -11.81
N GLU A 10 -19.66 30.82 -12.23
CA GLU A 10 -20.81 30.69 -11.34
C GLU A 10 -20.92 29.28 -10.76
N GLY A 11 -20.76 28.24 -11.59
CA GLY A 11 -20.88 26.84 -11.15
C GLY A 11 -19.77 26.38 -10.20
N TYR A 12 -18.59 27.02 -10.25
CA TYR A 12 -17.45 26.77 -9.36
C TYR A 12 -17.21 27.93 -8.37
N ALA A 13 -18.19 28.81 -8.17
CA ALA A 13 -18.20 29.83 -7.13
C ALA A 13 -18.54 29.17 -5.78
N PHE A 14 -17.50 28.83 -5.02
CA PHE A 14 -17.66 28.31 -3.67
C PHE A 14 -17.08 29.29 -2.66
N ASP A 15 -17.78 29.40 -1.53
CA ASP A 15 -17.28 30.09 -0.34
C ASP A 15 -16.43 29.13 0.50
N GLY A 16 -15.29 29.62 1.01
CA GLY A 16 -14.39 28.86 1.88
C GLY A 16 -13.28 28.10 1.14
N ALA A 17 -12.67 27.14 1.85
CA ALA A 17 -11.50 26.41 1.36
C ALA A 17 -11.86 25.40 0.27
N ALA A 18 -11.12 25.44 -0.84
CA ALA A 18 -11.29 24.56 -1.99
C ALA A 18 -9.93 24.21 -2.60
N LEU A 19 -9.87 23.06 -3.29
CA LEU A 19 -8.76 22.71 -4.16
C LEU A 19 -8.91 23.42 -5.50
N ASP A 20 -7.85 24.05 -5.98
CA ASP A 20 -7.74 24.58 -7.34
C ASP A 20 -7.22 23.46 -8.26
N LEU A 21 -8.07 22.97 -9.18
CA LEU A 21 -7.68 21.92 -10.13
C LEU A 21 -7.17 22.47 -11.45
N GLY A 22 -7.54 23.70 -11.78
CA GLY A 22 -7.14 24.39 -13.01
C GLY A 22 -8.18 25.40 -13.45
N ALA A 23 -8.28 25.59 -14.76
CA ALA A 23 -9.16 26.57 -15.39
C ALA A 23 -9.88 25.97 -16.59
N LEU A 24 -10.99 26.59 -16.99
CA LEU A 24 -11.67 26.29 -18.24
C LEU A 24 -10.69 26.41 -19.41
N VAL A 25 -10.69 25.44 -20.32
CA VAL A 25 -9.90 25.47 -21.56
C VAL A 25 -10.88 25.53 -22.73
N VAL A 26 -10.75 26.57 -23.57
CA VAL A 26 -11.51 26.74 -24.82
C VAL A 26 -10.51 26.85 -25.96
N ASP A 27 -10.69 26.05 -27.01
CA ASP A 27 -9.81 26.02 -28.20
C ASP A 27 -8.31 25.88 -27.86
N GLY A 28 -8.00 25.12 -26.81
CA GLY A 28 -6.63 24.87 -26.36
C GLY A 28 -5.99 26.03 -25.58
N ARG A 29 -6.77 27.03 -25.15
CA ARG A 29 -6.32 28.12 -24.27
C ARG A 29 -7.08 28.10 -22.94
N GLY A 30 -6.34 28.09 -21.84
CA GLY A 30 -6.90 28.31 -20.51
C GLY A 30 -7.46 29.73 -20.33
N ASP A 31 -8.58 29.84 -19.62
CA ASP A 31 -9.14 31.10 -19.11
C ASP A 31 -8.89 31.20 -17.59
N PRO A 32 -7.86 31.93 -17.14
CA PRO A 32 -7.55 32.12 -15.72
C PRO A 32 -8.71 32.69 -14.88
N GLY A 33 -9.65 33.38 -15.52
CA GLY A 33 -10.82 33.95 -14.86
C GLY A 33 -11.91 32.91 -14.55
N ALA A 34 -11.89 31.75 -15.20
CA ALA A 34 -12.87 30.68 -15.03
C ALA A 34 -12.23 29.45 -14.38
N LYS A 35 -11.89 29.57 -13.08
CA LYS A 35 -11.25 28.50 -12.29
C LYS A 35 -12.19 27.33 -12.01
N VAL A 36 -11.64 26.13 -12.09
CA VAL A 36 -12.29 24.87 -11.70
C VAL A 36 -11.77 24.47 -10.34
N ARG A 37 -12.68 24.41 -9.36
CA ARG A 37 -12.36 24.19 -7.95
C ARG A 37 -13.17 23.04 -7.36
N ILE A 38 -12.69 22.43 -6.27
CA ILE A 38 -13.45 21.45 -5.49
C ILE A 38 -13.46 21.86 -4.03
N PRO A 39 -14.61 22.15 -3.41
CA PRO A 39 -14.69 22.46 -1.98
C PRO A 39 -14.09 21.34 -1.14
N LEU A 40 -13.32 21.67 -0.10
CA LEU A 40 -12.74 20.65 0.77
C LEU A 40 -13.80 19.75 1.42
N ALA A 41 -14.96 20.33 1.75
CA ALA A 41 -16.09 19.60 2.33
C ALA A 41 -16.68 18.53 1.40
N MET A 42 -16.44 18.59 0.09
CA MET A 42 -16.90 17.60 -0.89
C MET A 42 -15.91 16.43 -1.06
N LEU A 43 -14.70 16.52 -0.51
CA LEU A 43 -13.65 15.48 -0.65
C LEU A 43 -13.88 14.26 0.25
N ASN A 44 -14.92 14.28 1.08
CA ASN A 44 -15.41 13.08 1.75
C ASN A 44 -16.21 12.15 0.82
N ARG A 45 -16.42 12.55 -0.44
CA ARG A 45 -17.02 11.73 -1.50
C ARG A 45 -15.94 11.10 -2.36
N HIS A 46 -16.23 9.91 -2.89
CA HIS A 46 -15.30 9.23 -3.80
C HIS A 46 -15.20 10.00 -5.13
N GLY A 47 -13.98 10.10 -5.65
CA GLY A 47 -13.68 10.71 -6.95
C GLY A 47 -12.87 9.76 -7.84
N LEU A 48 -12.97 9.95 -9.15
CA LEU A 48 -12.24 9.19 -10.15
C LEU A 48 -11.41 10.13 -11.03
N VAL A 49 -10.09 9.97 -11.00
CA VAL A 49 -9.18 10.64 -11.95
C VAL A 49 -8.83 9.64 -13.05
N ALA A 50 -9.43 9.82 -14.23
CA ALA A 50 -9.22 8.97 -15.40
C ALA A 50 -8.59 9.75 -16.56
N GLY A 51 -7.88 9.02 -17.43
CA GLY A 51 -7.19 9.59 -18.59
C GLY A 51 -6.22 8.60 -19.21
N ALA A 52 -5.81 8.82 -20.46
CA ALA A 52 -4.82 7.99 -21.12
C ALA A 52 -3.44 8.08 -20.43
N THR A 53 -2.52 7.16 -20.73
CA THR A 53 -1.15 7.25 -20.21
C THR A 53 -0.49 8.53 -20.73
N GLY A 54 0.18 9.27 -19.84
CA GLY A 54 0.83 10.54 -20.19
C GLY A 54 -0.07 11.78 -20.12
N THR A 55 -1.37 11.65 -19.85
CA THR A 55 -2.29 12.82 -19.75
C THR A 55 -2.26 13.52 -18.38
N GLY A 56 -1.23 13.29 -17.57
CA GLY A 56 -1.04 13.99 -16.31
C GLY A 56 -1.81 13.45 -15.09
N LYS A 57 -2.41 12.25 -15.14
CA LYS A 57 -3.13 11.65 -13.98
C LYS A 57 -2.36 11.75 -12.66
N THR A 58 -1.09 11.36 -12.67
CA THR A 58 -0.25 11.41 -11.46
C THR A 58 0.03 12.83 -11.02
N LYS A 59 0.15 13.78 -11.96
CA LYS A 59 0.32 15.20 -11.64
C LYS A 59 -0.93 15.81 -11.05
N THR A 60 -2.12 15.45 -11.53
CA THR A 60 -3.38 15.84 -10.90
C THR A 60 -3.48 15.30 -9.47
N LEU A 61 -3.16 14.02 -9.24
CA LEU A 61 -3.16 13.45 -7.88
C LEU A 61 -2.14 14.13 -6.97
N GLN A 62 -0.95 14.43 -7.49
CA GLN A 62 0.08 15.18 -6.77
C GLN A 62 -0.43 16.57 -6.36
N VAL A 63 -0.98 17.35 -7.30
CA VAL A 63 -1.52 18.69 -7.04
C VAL A 63 -2.64 18.66 -5.99
N MET A 64 -3.52 17.64 -6.03
CA MET A 64 -4.56 17.47 -5.01
C MET A 64 -3.94 17.16 -3.63
N ALA A 65 -2.95 16.28 -3.57
CA ALA A 65 -2.31 15.89 -2.33
C ALA A 65 -1.53 17.03 -1.68
N GLU A 66 -0.81 17.82 -2.49
CA GLU A 66 -0.08 19.02 -2.06
C GLU A 66 -1.04 20.03 -1.41
N GLN A 67 -2.15 20.35 -2.08
CA GLN A 67 -3.13 21.30 -1.57
C GLN A 67 -3.89 20.78 -0.34
N LEU A 68 -4.19 19.49 -0.29
CA LEU A 68 -4.80 18.86 0.90
C LEU A 68 -3.85 18.92 2.10
N SER A 69 -2.56 18.62 1.89
CA SER A 69 -1.54 18.73 2.92
C SER A 69 -1.38 20.18 3.40
N ALA A 70 -1.39 21.17 2.49
CA ALA A 70 -1.37 22.59 2.84
C ALA A 70 -2.60 23.02 3.66
N ALA A 71 -3.75 22.40 3.42
CA ALA A 71 -4.98 22.61 4.19
C ALA A 71 -5.02 21.84 5.53
N GLY A 72 -3.97 21.10 5.88
CA GLY A 72 -3.88 20.30 7.10
C GLY A 72 -4.65 18.98 7.04
N VAL A 73 -5.06 18.53 5.86
CA VAL A 73 -5.77 17.25 5.66
C VAL A 73 -4.72 16.15 5.42
N PRO A 74 -4.69 15.09 6.23
CA PRO A 74 -3.78 13.97 6.02
C PRO A 74 -4.19 13.18 4.76
N VAL A 75 -3.21 12.87 3.90
CA VAL A 75 -3.44 12.14 2.64
C VAL A 75 -2.61 10.87 2.65
N PHE A 76 -3.27 9.74 2.41
CA PHE A 76 -2.60 8.45 2.20
C PHE A 76 -2.63 8.09 0.72
N LEU A 77 -1.47 7.85 0.12
CA LEU A 77 -1.32 7.58 -1.32
C LEU A 77 -0.54 6.30 -1.55
N ALA A 78 -1.05 5.45 -2.44
CA ALA A 78 -0.32 4.29 -2.95
C ALA A 78 0.53 4.70 -4.16
N ASP A 79 1.83 4.87 -3.96
CA ASP A 79 2.75 5.24 -5.03
C ASP A 79 3.41 4.01 -5.67
N VAL A 80 2.70 3.38 -6.62
CA VAL A 80 3.17 2.17 -7.31
C VAL A 80 4.38 2.44 -8.21
N LYS A 81 4.54 3.68 -8.72
CA LYS A 81 5.56 4.03 -9.71
C LYS A 81 6.70 4.88 -9.14
N GLY A 82 6.58 5.41 -7.93
CA GLY A 82 7.53 6.36 -7.35
C GLY A 82 7.33 7.80 -7.82
N ASP A 83 6.26 8.07 -8.56
CA ASP A 83 6.03 9.36 -9.22
C ASP A 83 5.51 10.44 -8.24
N VAL A 84 4.98 10.04 -7.09
CA VAL A 84 4.36 10.93 -6.08
C VAL A 84 5.30 11.20 -4.91
N SER A 85 6.21 10.26 -4.62
CA SER A 85 7.22 10.36 -3.55
C SER A 85 8.11 11.61 -3.62
N GLY A 86 8.24 12.19 -4.82
CA GLY A 86 8.98 13.43 -5.07
C GLY A 86 8.41 14.67 -4.38
N MET A 87 7.19 14.63 -3.84
CA MET A 87 6.59 15.73 -3.05
C MET A 87 7.37 16.09 -1.78
N SER A 88 8.26 15.20 -1.31
CA SER A 88 9.13 15.42 -0.16
C SER A 88 10.24 16.46 -0.41
N VAL A 89 10.49 16.84 -1.67
CA VAL A 89 11.54 17.77 -2.08
C VAL A 89 10.91 18.88 -2.93
N PRO A 90 11.36 20.14 -2.82
CA PRO A 90 10.86 21.20 -3.68
C PRO A 90 11.10 20.87 -5.15
N GLY A 91 10.06 20.97 -5.97
CA GLY A 91 10.15 20.69 -7.40
C GLY A 91 11.10 21.64 -8.13
N ALA A 92 11.82 21.15 -9.13
CA ALA A 92 12.61 22.01 -10.00
C ALA A 92 11.69 22.77 -10.98
N ALA A 93 11.80 24.10 -11.00
CA ALA A 93 11.11 24.92 -11.99
C ALA A 93 11.59 24.54 -13.40
N ASN A 94 10.65 24.38 -14.33
CA ASN A 94 10.94 24.21 -15.75
C ASN A 94 9.90 24.98 -16.56
N GLU A 95 10.28 25.35 -17.79
CA GLU A 95 9.46 26.21 -18.65
C GLU A 95 8.04 25.66 -18.88
N LYS A 96 7.89 24.33 -18.97
CA LYS A 96 6.57 23.69 -19.14
C LYS A 96 5.66 23.88 -17.93
N VAL A 97 6.20 23.73 -16.71
CA VAL A 97 5.44 23.91 -15.47
C VAL A 97 5.06 25.37 -15.29
N THR A 98 6.01 26.29 -15.47
CA THR A 98 5.76 27.72 -15.31
C THR A 98 4.76 28.25 -16.36
N ALA A 99 4.91 27.83 -17.62
CA ALA A 99 3.97 28.20 -18.68
C ALA A 99 2.56 27.67 -18.40
N ARG A 100 2.45 26.40 -17.96
CA ARG A 100 1.15 25.80 -17.62
C ARG A 100 0.50 26.47 -16.41
N ALA A 101 1.25 26.77 -15.37
CA ALA A 101 0.76 27.47 -14.18
C ALA A 101 0.25 28.88 -14.53
N ALA A 102 0.98 29.60 -15.38
CA ALA A 102 0.55 30.90 -15.89
C ALA A 102 -0.73 30.80 -16.75
N GLU A 103 -0.83 29.80 -17.62
CA GLU A 103 -2.00 29.57 -18.48
C GLU A 103 -3.30 29.35 -17.69
N ILE A 104 -3.21 28.69 -16.53
CA ILE A 104 -4.37 28.40 -15.67
C ILE A 104 -4.55 29.41 -14.52
N GLY A 105 -3.70 30.43 -14.44
CA GLY A 105 -3.75 31.44 -13.38
C GLY A 105 -3.43 30.89 -11.98
N GLN A 106 -2.52 29.93 -11.89
CA GLN A 106 -2.03 29.35 -10.65
C GLN A 106 -0.65 29.93 -10.31
N ASP A 107 -0.50 30.46 -9.10
CA ASP A 107 0.79 30.88 -8.55
C ASP A 107 1.54 29.65 -8.04
N TRP A 108 2.20 28.95 -8.96
CA TRP A 108 2.98 27.77 -8.62
C TRP A 108 4.36 28.18 -8.10
N GLN A 109 4.67 27.77 -6.87
CA GLN A 109 5.98 27.92 -6.26
C GLN A 109 6.53 26.54 -5.87
N PRO A 110 7.83 26.28 -6.11
CA PRO A 110 8.49 25.08 -5.58
C PRO A 110 8.33 24.97 -4.05
N ALA A 111 7.68 23.92 -3.58
CA ALA A 111 7.51 23.64 -2.16
C ALA A 111 7.73 22.15 -1.88
N ALA A 112 8.23 21.86 -0.67
CA ALA A 112 8.26 20.51 -0.11
C ALA A 112 7.09 20.33 0.86
N TYR A 113 6.56 19.12 0.91
CA TYR A 113 5.47 18.74 1.80
C TYR A 113 5.93 17.68 2.80
N PRO A 114 5.32 17.62 4.01
CA PRO A 114 5.61 16.57 4.97
C PRO A 114 5.16 15.22 4.40
N VAL A 115 6.13 14.35 4.10
CA VAL A 115 5.88 13.02 3.55
C VAL A 115 6.54 11.98 4.45
N GLU A 116 5.78 10.96 4.80
CA GLU A 116 6.26 9.79 5.52
C GLU A 116 6.14 8.56 4.60
N PHE A 117 7.25 7.85 4.41
CA PHE A 117 7.30 6.70 3.51
C PHE A 117 6.99 5.41 4.27
N TYR A 118 5.98 4.69 3.79
CA TYR A 118 5.59 3.39 4.33
C TYR A 118 6.05 2.26 3.40
N ALA A 119 6.71 1.26 3.98
CA ALA A 119 7.19 0.08 3.29
C ALA A 119 6.25 -1.11 3.58
N LEU A 120 5.64 -1.66 2.54
CA LEU A 120 4.80 -2.87 2.64
C LEU A 120 5.69 -4.12 2.69
N GLY A 121 5.41 -5.00 3.65
CA GLY A 121 6.12 -6.29 3.78
C GLY A 121 7.58 -6.18 4.24
N GLY A 122 8.02 -5.01 4.70
CA GLY A 122 9.43 -4.77 5.06
C GLY A 122 10.38 -4.73 3.85
N HIS A 123 9.83 -4.60 2.63
CA HIS A 123 10.61 -4.42 1.41
C HIS A 123 10.72 -2.93 1.09
N GLY A 124 11.94 -2.47 0.82
CA GLY A 124 12.22 -1.09 0.45
C GLY A 124 12.64 -0.19 1.62
N THR A 125 12.71 1.11 1.35
CA THR A 125 13.14 2.14 2.29
C THR A 125 11.91 2.88 2.82
N GLY A 126 11.55 2.64 4.08
CA GLY A 126 10.39 3.27 4.73
C GLY A 126 10.02 2.59 6.04
N ILE A 127 9.00 3.12 6.72
CA ILE A 127 8.46 2.57 7.94
C ILE A 127 7.71 1.28 7.62
N PRO A 128 8.10 0.14 8.20
CA PRO A 128 7.47 -1.13 7.88
C PRO A 128 6.04 -1.15 8.41
N VAL A 129 5.07 -1.25 7.50
CA VAL A 129 3.67 -1.45 7.87
C VAL A 129 3.49 -2.92 8.25
N ARG A 130 3.03 -3.15 9.47
CA ARG A 130 2.67 -4.48 9.98
C ARG A 130 1.22 -4.48 10.39
N ALA A 131 0.51 -5.53 10.00
CA ALA A 131 -0.83 -5.82 10.47
C ALA A 131 -0.80 -7.20 11.13
N THR A 132 -1.52 -7.32 12.24
CA THR A 132 -1.78 -8.62 12.89
C THR A 132 -3.03 -9.25 12.30
N VAL A 133 -3.16 -10.57 12.40
CA VAL A 133 -4.38 -11.27 11.99
C VAL A 133 -5.59 -10.78 12.79
N THR A 134 -5.43 -10.56 14.11
CA THR A 134 -6.46 -9.96 14.96
C THR A 134 -6.90 -8.57 14.46
N SER A 135 -5.97 -7.68 14.07
CA SER A 135 -6.33 -6.34 13.56
C SER A 135 -7.07 -6.35 12.22
N PHE A 136 -6.89 -7.40 11.43
CA PHE A 136 -7.62 -7.59 10.17
C PHE A 136 -9.07 -8.02 10.44
N GLY A 137 -9.26 -8.83 11.48
CA GLY A 137 -10.55 -9.38 11.85
C GLY A 137 -11.07 -10.43 10.87
N PRO A 138 -12.09 -11.20 11.29
CA PRO A 138 -12.57 -12.34 10.51
C PRO A 138 -13.31 -11.90 9.24
N LEU A 139 -13.96 -10.73 9.23
CA LEU A 139 -14.72 -10.23 8.07
C LEU A 139 -13.83 -9.84 6.88
N LEU A 140 -12.81 -9.01 7.12
CA LEU A 140 -11.90 -8.61 6.04
C LEU A 140 -11.06 -9.79 5.59
N LEU A 141 -10.61 -10.65 6.52
CA LEU A 141 -9.84 -11.83 6.18
C LEU A 141 -10.66 -12.81 5.32
N SER A 142 -11.95 -12.98 5.60
CA SER A 142 -12.85 -13.79 4.78
C SER A 142 -12.96 -13.27 3.35
N LYS A 143 -13.08 -11.94 3.18
CA LYS A 143 -13.13 -11.32 1.85
C LYS A 143 -11.82 -11.47 1.08
N VAL A 144 -10.68 -11.29 1.75
CA VAL A 144 -9.36 -11.44 1.14
C VAL A 144 -9.09 -12.89 0.70
N LEU A 145 -9.50 -13.86 1.52
CA LEU A 145 -9.36 -15.28 1.22
C LEU A 145 -10.45 -15.81 0.26
N GLY A 146 -11.43 -15.00 -0.14
CA GLY A 146 -12.50 -15.43 -1.03
C GLY A 146 -13.39 -16.53 -0.44
N LEU A 147 -13.62 -16.49 0.88
CA LEU A 147 -14.37 -17.54 1.59
C LEU A 147 -15.87 -17.49 1.28
N SER A 148 -16.52 -18.66 1.31
CA SER A 148 -17.98 -18.75 1.27
C SER A 148 -18.62 -18.29 2.59
N ASP A 149 -19.94 -18.07 2.61
CA ASP A 149 -20.65 -17.64 3.82
C ASP A 149 -20.48 -18.62 5.00
N VAL A 150 -20.49 -19.93 4.71
CA VAL A 150 -20.28 -20.98 5.71
C VAL A 150 -18.86 -20.94 6.27
N GLN A 151 -17.87 -20.74 5.41
CA GLN A 151 -16.46 -20.64 5.82
C GLN A 151 -16.20 -19.35 6.60
N SER A 152 -16.82 -18.24 6.18
CA SER A 152 -16.74 -16.94 6.85
C SER A 152 -17.35 -17.00 8.25
N SER A 153 -18.51 -17.65 8.40
CA SER A 153 -19.14 -17.92 9.69
C SER A 153 -18.24 -18.78 10.59
N SER A 154 -17.62 -19.82 10.01
CA SER A 154 -16.67 -20.67 10.73
C SER A 154 -15.43 -19.90 11.18
N LEU A 155 -14.91 -18.99 10.35
CA LEU A 155 -13.78 -18.12 10.68
C LEU A 155 -14.14 -17.13 11.80
N ASN A 156 -15.35 -16.54 11.77
CA ASN A 156 -15.85 -15.71 12.87
C ASN A 156 -15.84 -16.46 14.20
N LEU A 157 -16.29 -17.72 14.19
CA LEU A 157 -16.31 -18.55 15.39
C LEU A 157 -14.91 -18.84 15.94
N ILE A 158 -13.93 -19.09 15.05
CA ILE A 158 -12.53 -19.27 15.42
C ILE A 158 -11.96 -18.00 16.08
N PHE A 159 -12.24 -16.81 15.52
CA PHE A 159 -11.81 -15.54 16.10
C PHE A 159 -12.47 -15.28 17.46
N HIS A 160 -13.78 -15.53 17.58
CA HIS A 160 -14.49 -15.41 18.86
C HIS A 160 -13.88 -16.31 19.93
N PHE A 161 -13.53 -17.55 19.59
CA PHE A 161 -12.83 -18.45 20.50
C PHE A 161 -11.46 -17.90 20.92
N ALA A 162 -10.68 -17.40 19.96
CA ALA A 162 -9.36 -16.83 20.24
C ALA A 162 -9.45 -15.62 21.19
N ASP A 163 -10.40 -14.72 20.95
CA ASP A 163 -10.63 -13.54 21.79
C ASP A 163 -11.10 -13.93 23.21
N ALA A 164 -12.03 -14.88 23.33
CA ALA A 164 -12.54 -15.36 24.62
C ALA A 164 -11.47 -16.04 25.49
N ASN A 165 -10.47 -16.66 24.86
CA ASN A 165 -9.36 -17.33 25.55
C ASN A 165 -8.09 -16.47 25.65
N GLY A 166 -8.13 -15.20 25.23
CA GLY A 166 -6.99 -14.31 25.27
C GLY A 166 -5.81 -14.77 24.41
N LEU A 167 -6.09 -15.40 23.25
CA LEU A 167 -5.11 -15.89 22.29
C LEU A 167 -4.93 -14.87 21.15
N PRO A 168 -4.00 -13.90 21.27
CA PRO A 168 -3.78 -12.92 20.21
C PRO A 168 -3.22 -13.60 18.96
N LEU A 169 -3.91 -13.42 17.82
CA LEU A 169 -3.49 -13.95 16.52
C LEU A 169 -2.57 -12.94 15.85
N LEU A 170 -1.26 -13.12 16.01
CA LEU A 170 -0.27 -12.18 15.46
C LEU A 170 0.01 -12.47 13.99
N ASP A 171 0.17 -13.75 13.65
CA ASP A 171 0.46 -14.19 12.29
C ASP A 171 -0.45 -15.34 11.80
N ILE A 172 -0.26 -15.76 10.54
CA ILE A 172 -1.04 -16.85 9.93
C ILE A 172 -0.74 -18.20 10.58
N LYS A 173 0.45 -18.38 11.19
CA LYS A 173 0.81 -19.63 11.87
C LYS A 173 0.00 -19.77 13.15
N ASP A 174 -0.21 -18.69 13.88
CA ASP A 174 -1.06 -18.67 15.08
C ASP A 174 -2.49 -19.09 14.73
N LEU A 175 -3.08 -18.48 13.69
CA LEU A 175 -4.43 -18.85 13.22
C LEU A 175 -4.49 -20.32 12.77
N ARG A 176 -3.47 -20.81 12.07
CA ARG A 176 -3.39 -22.24 11.68
C ARG A 176 -3.34 -23.16 12.89
N SER A 177 -2.56 -22.81 13.92
CA SER A 177 -2.47 -23.57 15.17
C SER A 177 -3.81 -23.61 15.89
N VAL A 178 -4.52 -22.49 15.98
CA VAL A 178 -5.86 -22.45 16.59
C VAL A 178 -6.85 -23.32 15.81
N ILE A 179 -6.86 -23.25 14.47
CA ILE A 179 -7.73 -24.11 13.66
C ILE A 179 -7.42 -25.59 13.90
N GLN A 180 -6.15 -25.97 13.97
CA GLN A 180 -5.72 -27.34 14.24
C GLN A 180 -6.13 -27.81 15.64
N TYR A 181 -6.02 -26.95 16.64
CA TYR A 181 -6.47 -27.22 18.00
C TYR A 181 -7.99 -27.43 18.04
N LEU A 182 -8.77 -26.59 17.37
CA LEU A 182 -10.24 -26.66 17.35
C LEU A 182 -10.81 -27.85 16.60
N VAL A 183 -10.00 -28.55 15.78
CA VAL A 183 -10.37 -29.85 15.19
C VAL A 183 -9.75 -31.05 15.90
N SER A 184 -8.89 -30.80 16.89
CA SER A 184 -8.37 -31.82 17.80
C SER A 184 -9.42 -32.15 18.87
N GLY A 185 -9.34 -33.35 19.46
CA GLY A 185 -10.38 -33.85 20.38
C GLY A 185 -10.75 -32.85 21.48
N GLU A 186 -9.77 -32.31 22.18
CA GLU A 186 -9.99 -31.37 23.30
C GLU A 186 -10.58 -30.02 22.85
N GLY A 187 -10.02 -29.41 21.79
CA GLY A 187 -10.51 -28.13 21.29
C GLY A 187 -11.87 -28.23 20.58
N ALA A 188 -12.18 -29.38 19.98
CA ALA A 188 -13.48 -29.63 19.35
C ALA A 188 -14.63 -29.66 20.37
N GLU A 189 -14.37 -30.15 21.59
CA GLU A 189 -15.35 -30.11 22.70
C GLU A 189 -15.67 -28.68 23.11
N GLN A 190 -14.66 -27.80 23.17
CA GLN A 190 -14.84 -26.41 23.57
C GLN A 190 -15.71 -25.61 22.59
N LEU A 191 -15.76 -26.02 21.31
CA LEU A 191 -16.56 -25.38 20.29
C LEU A 191 -17.98 -25.98 20.14
N ARG A 192 -18.30 -27.09 20.82
CA ARG A 192 -19.60 -27.78 20.66
C ARG A 192 -20.79 -26.89 21.02
N SER A 193 -20.68 -26.10 22.08
CA SER A 193 -21.75 -25.18 22.51
C SER A 193 -21.95 -23.99 21.55
N LEU A 194 -20.98 -23.73 20.67
CA LEU A 194 -20.96 -22.57 19.77
C LEU A 194 -21.19 -22.95 18.30
N GLY A 195 -21.63 -24.18 18.02
CA GLY A 195 -21.96 -24.66 16.67
C GLY A 195 -20.90 -25.54 16.02
N GLY A 196 -19.73 -25.69 16.63
CA GLY A 196 -18.67 -26.60 16.20
C GLY A 196 -17.97 -26.19 14.89
N LEU A 197 -16.85 -26.85 14.60
CA LEU A 197 -16.09 -26.68 13.36
C LEU A 197 -15.91 -28.04 12.69
N SER A 198 -16.48 -28.20 11.48
CA SER A 198 -16.31 -29.44 10.73
C SER A 198 -14.86 -29.61 10.25
N LYS A 199 -14.36 -30.85 10.23
CA LYS A 199 -13.01 -31.16 9.71
C LYS A 199 -12.87 -30.78 8.24
N GLN A 200 -13.96 -30.88 7.48
CA GLN A 200 -14.02 -30.50 6.07
C GLN A 200 -13.82 -28.99 5.91
N THR A 201 -14.56 -28.17 6.65
CA THR A 201 -14.44 -26.70 6.60
C THR A 201 -13.06 -26.24 7.06
N ALA A 202 -12.56 -26.81 8.18
CA ALA A 202 -11.21 -26.52 8.66
C ALA A 202 -10.14 -26.87 7.64
N GLY A 203 -10.28 -28.00 6.94
CA GLY A 203 -9.36 -28.41 5.88
C GLY A 203 -9.36 -27.45 4.69
N VAL A 204 -10.51 -26.88 4.33
CA VAL A 204 -10.58 -25.85 3.29
C VAL A 204 -9.89 -24.57 3.76
N LEU A 205 -10.23 -24.07 4.96
CA LEU A 205 -9.60 -22.88 5.54
C LEU A 205 -8.07 -23.00 5.62
N LEU A 206 -7.56 -24.15 6.05
CA LEU A 206 -6.12 -24.40 6.13
C LEU A 206 -5.45 -24.35 4.75
N ARG A 207 -6.11 -24.84 3.69
CA ARG A 207 -5.57 -24.76 2.32
C ARG A 207 -5.55 -23.34 1.79
N GLU A 208 -6.63 -22.57 2.00
CA GLU A 208 -6.67 -21.15 1.60
C GLU A 208 -5.62 -20.34 2.34
N LEU A 209 -5.43 -20.57 3.65
CA LEU A 209 -4.38 -19.91 4.43
C LEU A 209 -2.97 -20.27 3.95
N VAL A 210 -2.73 -21.50 3.51
CA VAL A 210 -1.43 -21.90 2.93
C VAL A 210 -1.22 -21.21 1.58
N ALA A 211 -2.20 -21.25 0.68
CA ALA A 211 -2.12 -20.57 -0.61
C ALA A 211 -1.88 -19.06 -0.46
N PHE A 212 -2.61 -18.43 0.47
CA PHE A 212 -2.43 -17.02 0.81
C PHE A 212 -1.05 -16.73 1.41
N SER A 213 -0.57 -17.59 2.31
CA SER A 213 0.77 -17.46 2.87
C SER A 213 1.81 -17.54 1.76
N ASP A 214 1.73 -18.50 0.85
CA ASP A 214 2.70 -18.66 -0.23
C ASP A 214 2.70 -17.46 -1.19
N ALA A 215 1.52 -16.88 -1.47
CA ALA A 215 1.39 -15.65 -2.24
C ALA A 215 2.11 -14.46 -1.56
N GLY A 216 1.96 -14.30 -0.23
CA GLY A 216 2.64 -13.26 0.55
C GLY A 216 4.13 -13.53 0.82
N THR A 217 4.53 -14.80 0.92
CA THR A 217 5.89 -15.26 1.29
C THR A 217 6.86 -15.26 0.11
N SER A 218 6.40 -14.93 -1.11
CA SER A 218 7.28 -14.54 -2.23
C SER A 218 8.17 -13.33 -1.89
N SER A 219 7.83 -12.61 -0.82
CA SER A 219 8.57 -11.48 -0.26
C SER A 219 9.06 -11.84 1.15
N ARG A 220 10.08 -12.70 1.25
CA ARG A 220 10.56 -13.26 2.54
C ARG A 220 10.76 -12.21 3.62
N THR A 221 10.14 -12.51 4.77
CA THR A 221 10.58 -12.18 6.12
C THR A 221 12.04 -11.72 6.20
N CYS A 222 12.22 -10.44 6.51
CA CYS A 222 13.48 -9.91 6.98
C CYS A 222 13.97 -10.76 8.17
N PRO A 223 15.19 -11.32 8.14
CA PRO A 223 15.69 -12.07 9.28
C PRO A 223 15.77 -11.12 10.47
N ARG A 224 15.20 -11.52 11.62
CA ARG A 224 15.48 -10.88 12.90
C ARG A 224 17.00 -10.87 13.08
N SER A 225 17.65 -9.74 12.86
CA SER A 225 19.06 -9.58 13.18
C SER A 225 19.19 -9.62 14.70
N ALA A 226 19.87 -10.65 15.15
CA ALA A 226 20.40 -10.72 16.50
C ALA A 226 21.36 -9.54 16.75
N THR A 227 21.32 -9.07 17.98
CA THR A 227 22.16 -8.09 18.65
C THR A 227 23.67 -8.21 18.37
N SER A 228 24.34 -7.05 18.42
CA SER A 228 25.81 -6.81 18.50
C SER A 228 26.59 -7.14 17.21
N THR A 229 27.50 -6.33 16.66
CA THR A 229 28.58 -5.57 17.29
C THR A 229 29.12 -4.54 16.28
N SER A 230 29.64 -3.43 16.80
CA SER A 230 30.40 -2.35 16.18
C SER A 230 31.33 -2.69 14.99
N ARG A 231 31.39 -1.82 13.97
CA ARG A 231 32.54 -0.92 13.64
C ARG A 231 32.53 -0.41 12.19
N SER A 232 32.90 0.86 12.08
CA SER A 232 33.54 1.56 10.95
C SER A 232 32.80 1.67 9.62
N TRP A 233 32.02 2.74 9.52
CA TRP A 233 32.06 3.61 8.34
C TRP A 233 33.45 4.26 8.27
N CYS A 234 34.20 3.98 7.20
CA CYS A 234 35.24 4.89 6.73
C CYS A 234 35.38 4.80 5.21
N SER A 235 35.31 5.97 4.60
CA SER A 235 35.53 6.37 3.23
C SER A 235 36.63 5.64 2.46
N SER A 236 36.44 5.44 1.14
CA SER A 236 37.13 6.23 0.11
C SER A 236 36.98 5.64 -1.31
N SER A 237 36.90 6.57 -2.25
CA SER A 237 37.11 6.47 -3.70
C SER A 237 38.12 5.42 -4.16
N THR A 238 37.85 4.73 -5.28
CA THR A 238 38.60 4.82 -6.56
C THR A 238 38.20 3.68 -7.52
N ARG A 239 38.06 4.04 -8.80
CA ARG A 239 37.90 3.17 -9.99
C ARG A 239 38.83 1.93 -9.97
N ARG A 240 38.35 0.80 -10.50
CA ARG A 240 38.90 0.14 -11.72
C ARG A 240 38.16 -1.16 -12.06
N THR A 241 37.80 -1.23 -13.33
CA THR A 241 37.48 -2.42 -14.12
C THR A 241 38.56 -3.51 -13.98
N CYS A 242 38.15 -4.78 -13.90
CA CYS A 242 38.93 -5.88 -14.48
C CYS A 242 38.03 -7.05 -14.87
N SER A 243 37.94 -7.25 -16.19
CA SER A 243 37.43 -8.43 -16.85
C SER A 243 38.38 -9.62 -16.71
N SER A 244 37.81 -10.81 -16.95
CA SER A 244 38.44 -12.04 -17.45
C SER A 244 39.53 -12.74 -16.60
N ARG A 245 39.20 -13.93 -16.09
CA ARG A 245 39.94 -15.15 -16.45
C ARG A 245 39.25 -16.44 -16.03
N THR A 246 39.03 -17.24 -17.06
CA THR A 246 38.70 -18.66 -17.13
C THR A 246 39.65 -19.53 -16.28
N ARG A 247 39.12 -20.45 -15.47
CA ARG A 247 39.77 -21.77 -15.24
C ARG A 247 38.76 -22.88 -14.87
N ARG A 248 38.65 -23.78 -15.85
CA ARG A 248 38.24 -25.19 -15.91
C ARG A 248 37.98 -25.98 -14.61
N ARG A 249 36.88 -26.76 -14.69
CA ARG A 249 36.70 -28.21 -14.39
C ARG A 249 37.40 -28.79 -13.15
N THR A 250 36.64 -29.46 -12.28
CA THR A 250 36.32 -30.90 -12.38
C THR A 250 35.30 -31.34 -11.32
N SER A 251 34.39 -32.20 -11.75
CA SER A 251 33.54 -33.11 -10.97
C SER A 251 34.29 -33.82 -9.84
N TRP A 252 33.60 -34.27 -8.78
CA TRP A 252 33.76 -35.64 -8.27
C TRP A 252 32.52 -36.11 -7.53
N ARG A 253 32.25 -37.39 -7.72
CA ARG A 253 31.02 -38.13 -7.44
C ARG A 253 31.17 -38.87 -6.09
N ARG A 254 30.03 -39.11 -5.45
CA ARG A 254 29.78 -39.94 -4.25
C ARG A 254 30.78 -41.07 -3.99
N SER A 255 31.11 -41.27 -2.71
CA SER A 255 31.36 -42.60 -2.13
C SER A 255 30.65 -42.75 -0.79
N ARG A 256 29.69 -43.69 -0.74
CA ARG A 256 29.31 -44.42 0.46
C ARG A 256 30.39 -45.46 0.73
N ARG A 257 30.65 -45.79 2.00
CA ARG A 257 31.10 -47.11 2.51
C ARG A 257 31.11 -47.10 4.06
N PRO A 258 31.12 -48.26 4.74
CA PRO A 258 30.01 -48.65 5.62
C PRO A 258 30.43 -49.18 7.01
N CYS A 259 29.41 -49.58 7.78
CA CYS A 259 29.36 -50.55 8.88
C CYS A 259 30.33 -50.40 10.07
N GLY A 260 29.72 -50.04 11.20
CA GLY A 260 29.93 -50.58 12.54
C GLY A 260 28.57 -50.65 13.21
#